data_AF-A0A6I8VND0-F1
#
_entry.id   AF-A0A6I8VND0-F1
#
_cell.length_a   1.000
_cell.length_b   1.000
_cell.length_c   1.000
_cell.angle_alpha   90.00
_cell.angle_beta   90.00
_cell.angle_gamma   90.00
#
_symmetry.space_group_name_H-M   'P 1'
#
loop_
_entity.id
_entity.type
_entity.pdbx_description
1 polymer ?
#
loop_
_entity_poly.entity_id
_entity_poly.type
_entity_poly.pdbx_seq_one_letter_code
_entity_poly.pdbx_strand_id
1 'polypeptide(L)'
;MDYIFECFFEDTFDQITRNGLQDRQSRRDVLDHLSSIIKGCSEGQNTQTDEVAGIAVVAAMRYHRLAKEDNGGKVCLMGKYHNILYIALRTCWDWGVRDSEVVVQLLVAIYECEKTFERIFLGALFGPHAPHFIAGWRSDFQDQHENVRAVVYFLKHATREKLMLPVWIPRFEEERQLRFIDVPIESCGRSSPLRIALQANAPELLLILLRYGASPHPPDGGTSVILALLDKLIENGRNYSYELVLCLKILLRNVAMIEMPFKPLLYGSRREMFFERYGRLLIDKIIGKEQVYGVPTLRHLCRCCIRDVLREQNQLPNGIDTLRLPMRLQRYIDLTEELEGVGGQPEPPEQPKPKPGTRLASGMQRMDTISSITESEDESENRVQLLEAVTDAEKAAAAAFVAASDGAITSEAKQAAVAAYVAASRPEADPDFPPKPQQDDDDDGGPAPELS
;
A
#
# COMPACT_ATOMS: atom_id res chain seq x y z
N MET A 1 23.65 -7.70 -23.89
CA MET A 1 22.80 -8.43 -22.92
C MET A 1 21.39 -8.60 -23.45
N ASP A 2 20.87 -7.60 -24.16
CA ASP A 2 19.51 -7.54 -24.70
C ASP A 2 19.09 -8.85 -25.41
N TYR A 3 19.96 -9.40 -26.26
CA TYR A 3 19.71 -10.65 -26.98
C TYR A 3 19.50 -11.88 -26.06
N ILE A 4 20.16 -11.95 -24.89
CA ILE A 4 20.01 -13.09 -23.97
C ILE A 4 18.60 -13.10 -23.38
N PHE A 5 18.12 -11.93 -22.94
CA PHE A 5 16.79 -11.82 -22.37
C PHE A 5 15.69 -11.94 -23.44
N GLU A 6 15.94 -11.47 -24.66
CA GLU A 6 15.06 -11.72 -25.80
C GLU A 6 14.89 -13.21 -26.06
N CYS A 7 15.99 -13.96 -26.21
CA CYS A 7 15.93 -15.41 -26.37
C CYS A 7 15.25 -16.09 -25.18
N PHE A 8 15.54 -15.66 -23.95
CA PHE A 8 14.88 -16.22 -22.76
C PHE A 8 13.36 -16.08 -22.84
N PHE A 9 12.86 -14.88 -23.15
CA PHE A 9 11.42 -14.65 -23.21
C PHE A 9 10.77 -15.38 -24.38
N GLU A 10 11.39 -15.38 -25.56
CA GLU A 10 10.91 -16.15 -26.72
C GLU A 10 10.85 -17.66 -26.39
N ASP A 11 11.97 -18.26 -25.99
CA ASP A 11 12.07 -19.71 -25.75
C ASP A 11 11.18 -20.17 -24.59
N THR A 12 11.14 -19.39 -23.49
CA THR A 12 10.35 -19.74 -22.31
C THR A 12 8.87 -19.56 -22.57
N PHE A 13 8.47 -18.43 -23.18
CA PHE A 13 7.05 -18.16 -23.36
C PHE A 13 6.45 -18.96 -24.50
N ASP A 14 7.20 -19.39 -25.51
CA ASP A 14 6.70 -20.30 -26.55
C ASP A 14 6.27 -21.66 -26.00
N GLN A 15 6.95 -22.14 -24.96
CA GLN A 15 6.62 -23.40 -24.29
C GLN A 15 5.45 -23.27 -23.31
N ILE A 16 5.15 -22.05 -22.85
CA ILE A 16 4.07 -21.78 -21.91
C ILE A 16 2.73 -21.62 -22.66
N THR A 17 1.68 -22.30 -22.17
CA THR A 17 0.32 -22.12 -22.71
C THR A 17 -0.17 -20.69 -22.45
N ARG A 18 -1.17 -20.22 -23.20
CA ARG A 18 -1.69 -18.84 -23.03
C ARG A 18 -2.04 -18.48 -21.58
N ASN A 19 -2.58 -19.43 -20.82
CA ASN A 19 -2.98 -19.22 -19.42
C ASN A 19 -1.94 -19.72 -18.41
N GLY A 20 -0.78 -20.21 -18.85
CA GLY A 20 0.22 -20.83 -17.99
C GLY A 20 0.93 -19.88 -17.03
N LEU A 21 0.57 -18.60 -16.98
CA LEU A 21 1.02 -17.63 -15.97
C LEU A 21 -0.13 -17.10 -15.09
N GLN A 22 -1.29 -17.76 -15.11
CA GLN A 22 -2.44 -17.36 -14.32
C GLN A 22 -2.24 -17.64 -12.83
N ASP A 23 -1.65 -18.80 -12.52
CA ASP A 23 -1.36 -19.18 -11.14
C ASP A 23 -0.03 -18.56 -10.67
N ARG A 24 0.07 -18.42 -9.34
CA ARG A 24 1.23 -17.78 -8.71
C ARG A 24 2.49 -18.62 -8.80
N GLN A 25 2.36 -19.95 -8.78
CA GLN A 25 3.53 -20.84 -8.75
C GLN A 25 4.26 -20.81 -10.10
N SER A 26 3.53 -20.92 -11.21
CA SER A 26 4.12 -20.83 -12.55
C SER A 26 4.83 -19.49 -12.78
N ARG A 27 4.32 -18.39 -12.21
CA ARG A 27 5.02 -17.10 -12.27
C ARG A 27 6.30 -17.09 -11.44
N ARG A 28 6.30 -17.71 -10.25
CA ARG A 28 7.51 -17.87 -9.43
C ARG A 28 8.56 -18.70 -10.13
N ASP A 29 8.18 -19.80 -10.78
CA ASP A 29 9.13 -20.65 -11.50
C ASP A 29 9.84 -19.87 -12.62
N VAL A 30 9.10 -19.02 -13.35
CA VAL A 30 9.68 -18.12 -14.37
C VAL A 30 10.59 -17.07 -13.72
N LEU A 31 10.19 -16.48 -12.59
CA LEU A 31 10.99 -15.49 -11.86
C LEU A 31 12.29 -16.07 -11.31
N ASP A 32 12.26 -17.31 -10.82
CA ASP A 32 13.44 -18.00 -10.29
C ASP A 32 14.45 -18.32 -11.40
N HIS A 33 13.95 -18.76 -12.57
CA HIS A 33 14.79 -18.97 -13.74
C HIS A 33 15.39 -17.65 -14.24
N LEU A 34 14.56 -16.60 -14.39
CA LEU A 34 15.03 -15.27 -14.80
C LEU A 34 16.06 -14.70 -13.81
N SER A 35 15.83 -14.86 -12.51
CA SER A 35 16.75 -14.42 -11.45
C SER A 35 18.10 -15.12 -11.54
N SER A 36 18.12 -16.40 -11.91
CA SER A 36 19.37 -17.15 -12.13
C SER A 36 20.15 -16.62 -13.33
N ILE A 37 19.46 -16.25 -14.42
CA ILE A 37 20.07 -15.65 -15.61
C ILE A 37 20.62 -14.25 -15.30
N ILE A 38 19.88 -13.43 -14.55
CA ILE A 38 20.32 -12.09 -14.12
C ILE A 38 21.62 -12.20 -13.31
N LYS A 39 21.69 -13.12 -12.33
CA LYS A 39 22.92 -13.39 -11.55
C LYS A 39 24.08 -13.79 -12.46
N GLY A 40 23.88 -14.78 -13.32
CA GLY A 40 24.92 -15.25 -14.24
C GLY A 40 25.43 -14.18 -15.20
N CYS A 41 24.54 -13.32 -15.71
CA CYS A 41 24.92 -12.21 -16.57
C CYS A 41 25.69 -11.12 -15.81
N SER A 42 25.24 -10.79 -14.59
CA SER A 42 25.90 -9.83 -13.71
C SER A 42 27.33 -10.25 -13.38
N GLU A 43 27.53 -11.51 -12.98
CA GLU A 43 28.85 -12.07 -12.67
C GLU A 43 29.74 -12.16 -13.91
N GLY A 44 29.21 -12.65 -15.04
CA GLY A 44 29.97 -12.84 -16.28
C GLY A 44 30.42 -11.53 -16.94
N GLN A 45 29.71 -10.43 -16.70
CA GLN A 45 29.99 -9.11 -17.30
C GLN A 45 30.46 -8.06 -16.29
N ASN A 46 30.61 -8.44 -15.02
CA ASN A 46 31.00 -7.54 -13.94
C ASN A 46 30.14 -6.26 -13.89
N THR A 47 28.82 -6.44 -14.00
CA THR A 47 27.82 -5.36 -14.00
C THR A 47 26.89 -5.52 -12.79
N GLN A 48 26.37 -4.43 -12.24
CA GLN A 48 25.47 -4.50 -11.08
C GLN A 48 24.16 -5.20 -11.44
N THR A 49 23.61 -5.97 -10.50
CA THR A 49 22.41 -6.80 -10.75
C THR A 49 21.17 -5.96 -11.06
N ASP A 50 21.05 -4.76 -10.51
CA ASP A 50 19.93 -3.85 -10.77
C ASP A 50 19.94 -3.32 -12.21
N GLU A 51 21.13 -3.06 -12.77
CA GLU A 51 21.29 -2.66 -14.17
C GLU A 51 20.94 -3.81 -15.12
N VAL A 52 21.42 -5.02 -14.83
CA VAL A 52 21.08 -6.23 -15.61
C VAL A 52 19.57 -6.53 -15.55
N ALA A 53 18.96 -6.41 -14.37
CA ALA A 53 17.52 -6.55 -14.20
C ALA A 53 16.73 -5.50 -14.99
N GLY A 54 17.22 -4.25 -15.04
CA GLY A 54 16.65 -3.21 -15.89
C GLY A 54 16.62 -3.60 -17.38
N ILE A 55 17.70 -4.19 -17.89
CA ILE A 55 17.75 -4.71 -19.26
C ILE A 55 16.73 -5.84 -19.47
N ALA A 56 16.61 -6.77 -18.52
CA ALA A 56 15.61 -7.83 -18.57
C ALA A 56 14.17 -7.29 -18.60
N VAL A 57 13.88 -6.24 -17.83
CA VAL A 57 12.58 -5.57 -17.80
C VAL A 57 12.28 -4.89 -19.14
N VAL A 58 13.26 -4.22 -19.75
CA VAL A 58 13.11 -3.63 -21.09
C VAL A 58 12.84 -4.70 -22.14
N ALA A 59 13.54 -5.83 -22.09
CA ALA A 59 13.29 -6.97 -22.99
C ALA A 59 11.88 -7.56 -22.81
N ALA A 60 11.40 -7.70 -21.57
CA ALA A 60 10.04 -8.14 -21.28
C ALA A 60 8.97 -7.19 -21.87
N MET A 61 9.16 -5.88 -21.72
CA MET A 61 8.28 -4.87 -22.32
C MET A 61 8.32 -4.90 -23.85
N ARG A 62 9.51 -5.12 -24.44
CA ARG A 62 9.67 -5.26 -25.88
C ARG A 62 8.91 -6.48 -26.40
N TYR A 63 9.04 -7.64 -25.75
CA TYR A 63 8.30 -8.85 -26.10
C TYR A 63 6.78 -8.61 -26.06
N HIS A 64 6.27 -7.98 -24.99
CA HIS A 64 4.86 -7.59 -24.90
C HIS A 64 4.42 -6.68 -26.06
N ARG A 65 5.22 -5.67 -26.37
CA ARG A 65 4.92 -4.68 -27.42
C ARG A 65 4.86 -5.34 -28.80
N LEU A 66 5.83 -6.18 -29.15
CA LEU A 66 5.84 -6.91 -30.41
C LEU A 66 4.60 -7.81 -30.55
N ALA A 67 4.26 -8.56 -29.49
CA ALA A 67 3.05 -9.39 -29.48
C ALA A 67 1.76 -8.56 -29.61
N LYS A 68 1.73 -7.34 -29.08
CA LYS A 68 0.61 -6.40 -29.24
C LYS A 68 0.54 -5.84 -30.66
N GLU A 69 1.67 -5.50 -31.27
CA GLU A 69 1.79 -5.01 -32.65
C GLU A 69 1.36 -6.07 -33.67
N ASP A 70 1.80 -7.31 -33.49
CA ASP A 70 1.39 -8.45 -34.31
C ASP A 70 -0.13 -8.72 -34.23
N ASN A 71 -0.76 -8.34 -33.12
CA ASN A 71 -2.22 -8.38 -32.94
C ASN A 71 -2.94 -7.10 -33.43
N GLY A 72 -2.33 -6.33 -34.34
CA GLY A 72 -2.90 -5.11 -34.90
C GLY A 72 -2.76 -3.88 -34.00
N GLY A 73 -1.90 -3.93 -32.98
CA GLY A 73 -1.41 -2.78 -32.19
C GLY A 73 -2.38 -2.18 -31.16
N LYS A 74 -3.69 -2.45 -31.26
CA LYS A 74 -4.70 -1.78 -30.41
C LYS A 74 -4.97 -2.46 -29.08
N VAL A 75 -4.90 -3.80 -29.02
CA VAL A 75 -5.27 -4.58 -27.83
C VAL A 75 -4.21 -5.67 -27.62
N CYS A 76 -3.74 -5.84 -26.39
CA CYS A 76 -2.77 -6.90 -26.10
C CYS A 76 -3.43 -8.28 -26.10
N LEU A 77 -2.65 -9.34 -26.37
CA LEU A 77 -3.14 -10.72 -26.49
C LEU A 77 -3.60 -11.37 -25.16
N MET A 78 -3.49 -10.65 -24.04
CA MET A 78 -3.78 -11.15 -22.68
C MET A 78 -2.97 -12.42 -22.33
N GLY A 79 -3.30 -13.08 -21.22
CA GLY A 79 -2.62 -14.30 -20.78
C GLY A 79 -1.12 -14.08 -20.61
N LYS A 80 -0.29 -15.03 -21.08
CA LYS A 80 1.17 -14.96 -21.00
C LYS A 80 1.76 -13.66 -21.58
N TYR A 81 1.22 -13.18 -22.70
CA TYR A 81 1.71 -11.97 -23.38
C TYR A 81 1.49 -10.70 -22.57
N HIS A 82 0.49 -10.68 -21.68
CA HIS A 82 0.23 -9.57 -20.77
C HIS A 82 0.88 -9.79 -19.40
N ASN A 83 0.82 -11.03 -18.89
CA ASN A 83 1.37 -11.38 -17.58
C ASN A 83 2.89 -11.24 -17.50
N ILE A 84 3.61 -11.24 -18.63
CA ILE A 84 5.03 -10.88 -18.67
C ILE A 84 5.31 -9.50 -18.06
N LEU A 85 4.39 -8.54 -18.15
CA LEU A 85 4.54 -7.22 -17.51
C LEU A 85 4.58 -7.34 -15.98
N TYR A 86 3.90 -8.33 -15.41
CA TYR A 86 3.92 -8.59 -13.97
C TYR A 86 5.15 -9.40 -13.54
N ILE A 87 5.69 -10.24 -14.41
CA ILE A 87 7.04 -10.81 -14.23
C ILE A 87 8.06 -9.67 -14.21
N ALA A 88 7.98 -8.73 -15.14
CA ALA A 88 8.85 -7.55 -15.17
C ALA A 88 8.67 -6.67 -13.91
N LEU A 89 7.43 -6.46 -13.48
CA LEU A 89 7.13 -5.67 -12.27
C LEU A 89 7.75 -6.30 -11.03
N ARG A 90 7.59 -7.61 -10.87
CA ARG A 90 8.20 -8.35 -9.77
C ARG A 90 9.73 -8.35 -9.87
N THR A 91 10.28 -8.48 -11.08
CA THR A 91 11.72 -8.37 -11.35
C THR A 91 12.29 -7.01 -10.92
N CYS A 92 11.60 -5.89 -11.22
CA CYS A 92 12.01 -4.56 -10.77
C CYS A 92 12.18 -4.49 -9.26
N TRP A 93 11.20 -5.04 -8.53
CA TRP A 93 11.19 -5.05 -7.08
C TRP A 93 12.28 -5.95 -6.49
N ASP A 94 12.37 -7.21 -6.95
CA ASP A 94 13.30 -8.20 -6.39
C ASP A 94 14.76 -7.76 -6.53
N TRP A 95 15.08 -7.07 -7.62
CA TRP A 95 16.43 -6.61 -7.93
C TRP A 95 16.68 -5.14 -7.65
N GLY A 96 15.67 -4.42 -7.12
CA GLY A 96 15.79 -3.01 -6.75
C GLY A 96 16.23 -2.11 -7.91
N VAL A 97 15.63 -2.28 -9.10
CA VAL A 97 15.99 -1.49 -10.30
C VAL A 97 15.92 0.00 -9.99
N ARG A 98 17.05 0.71 -10.11
CA ARG A 98 17.16 2.13 -9.72
C ARG A 98 16.76 3.11 -10.82
N ASP A 99 16.82 2.68 -12.07
CA ASP A 99 16.42 3.47 -13.23
C ASP A 99 14.92 3.74 -13.19
N SER A 100 14.56 4.99 -12.90
CA SER A 100 13.17 5.40 -12.74
C SER A 100 12.44 5.50 -14.08
N GLU A 101 13.17 5.74 -15.17
CA GLU A 101 12.61 5.77 -16.51
C GLU A 101 12.11 4.36 -16.90
N VAL A 102 12.93 3.34 -16.70
CA VAL A 102 12.55 1.94 -16.97
C VAL A 102 11.32 1.52 -16.16
N VAL A 103 11.30 1.82 -14.85
CA VAL A 103 10.17 1.47 -13.98
C VAL A 103 8.89 2.21 -14.41
N VAL A 104 8.99 3.49 -14.76
CA VAL A 104 7.83 4.28 -15.22
C VAL A 104 7.33 3.83 -16.59
N GLN A 105 8.22 3.49 -17.53
CA GLN A 105 7.82 2.90 -18.81
C GLN A 105 7.04 1.59 -18.61
N LEU A 106 7.43 0.76 -17.63
CA LEU A 106 6.69 -0.44 -17.27
C LEU A 106 5.30 -0.13 -16.70
N LEU A 107 5.20 0.85 -15.78
CA LEU A 107 3.91 1.29 -15.25
C LEU A 107 2.99 1.82 -16.36
N VAL A 108 3.53 2.58 -17.31
CA VAL A 108 2.78 3.06 -18.49
C VAL A 108 2.31 1.89 -19.35
N ALA A 109 3.17 0.89 -19.63
CA ALA A 109 2.79 -0.28 -20.42
C ALA A 109 1.64 -1.09 -19.77
N ILE A 110 1.66 -1.23 -18.44
CA ILE A 110 0.57 -1.85 -17.68
C ILE A 110 -0.71 -1.00 -17.80
N TYR A 111 -0.61 0.31 -17.54
CA TYR A 111 -1.74 1.21 -17.58
C TYR A 111 -2.40 1.30 -18.97
N GLU A 112 -1.62 1.28 -20.03
CA GLU A 112 -2.14 1.29 -21.39
C GLU A 112 -3.07 0.12 -21.68
N CYS A 113 -2.79 -1.04 -21.08
CA CYS A 113 -3.56 -2.26 -21.25
C CYS A 113 -4.76 -2.33 -20.30
N GLU A 114 -4.56 -1.99 -19.03
CA GLU A 114 -5.56 -2.24 -17.97
C GLU A 114 -6.35 -1.00 -17.54
N LYS A 115 -5.79 0.20 -17.75
CA LYS A 115 -6.33 1.48 -17.23
C LYS A 115 -6.50 1.52 -15.71
N THR A 116 -5.74 0.68 -14.98
CA THR A 116 -5.72 0.60 -13.51
C THR A 116 -4.36 0.07 -13.04
N PHE A 117 -4.08 0.17 -11.74
CA PHE A 117 -2.95 -0.45 -11.06
C PHE A 117 -3.37 -1.36 -9.90
N GLU A 118 -4.59 -1.89 -9.96
CA GLU A 118 -5.17 -2.66 -8.86
C GLU A 118 -4.29 -3.83 -8.41
N ARG A 119 -3.58 -4.51 -9.32
CA ARG A 119 -2.68 -5.62 -8.95
C ARG A 119 -1.49 -5.19 -8.09
N ILE A 120 -1.11 -3.91 -8.13
CA ILE A 120 -0.07 -3.33 -7.25
C ILE A 120 -0.67 -2.97 -5.89
N PHE A 121 -1.88 -2.40 -5.85
CA PHE A 121 -2.47 -1.87 -4.62
C PHE A 121 -3.26 -2.89 -3.79
N LEU A 122 -3.98 -3.83 -4.41
CA LEU A 122 -4.90 -4.73 -3.72
C LEU A 122 -4.18 -5.59 -2.67
N GLY A 123 -2.97 -6.05 -2.98
CA GLY A 123 -2.19 -6.85 -2.03
C GLY A 123 -1.73 -6.06 -0.79
N ALA A 124 -1.51 -4.75 -0.93
CA ALA A 124 -1.17 -3.88 0.19
C ALA A 124 -2.42 -3.50 1.02
N LEU A 125 -3.57 -3.33 0.35
CA LEU A 125 -4.85 -2.98 0.98
C LEU A 125 -5.47 -4.16 1.74
N PHE A 126 -5.40 -5.36 1.19
CA PHE A 126 -6.18 -6.52 1.65
C PHE A 126 -5.34 -7.78 1.91
N GLY A 127 -4.01 -7.70 1.79
CA GLY A 127 -3.10 -8.85 1.92
C GLY A 127 -3.01 -9.68 0.63
N PRO A 128 -2.15 -10.71 0.60
CA PRO A 128 -1.76 -11.39 -0.65
C PRO A 128 -2.85 -12.30 -1.26
N HIS A 129 -3.82 -12.76 -0.46
CA HIS A 129 -4.85 -13.72 -0.88
C HIS A 129 -6.14 -13.06 -1.39
N ALA A 130 -6.59 -11.97 -0.75
CA ALA A 130 -7.82 -11.27 -1.11
C ALA A 130 -7.89 -10.80 -2.59
N PRO A 131 -6.80 -10.35 -3.24
CA PRO A 131 -6.80 -9.97 -4.65
C PRO A 131 -7.32 -11.06 -5.60
N HIS A 132 -7.18 -12.35 -5.24
CA HIS A 132 -7.72 -13.44 -6.04
C HIS A 132 -9.24 -13.42 -6.15
N PHE A 133 -9.93 -13.04 -5.07
CA PHE A 133 -11.38 -12.96 -5.04
C PHE A 133 -11.92 -11.69 -5.68
N ILE A 134 -11.14 -10.61 -5.61
CA ILE A 134 -11.54 -9.28 -6.10
C ILE A 134 -11.29 -9.14 -7.61
N ALA A 135 -10.12 -9.60 -8.06
CA ALA A 135 -9.61 -9.36 -9.41
C ALA A 135 -9.11 -10.64 -10.11
N GLY A 136 -9.36 -11.82 -9.54
CA GLY A 136 -8.93 -13.09 -10.13
C GLY A 136 -7.42 -13.35 -10.09
N TRP A 137 -6.63 -12.50 -9.42
CA TRP A 137 -5.17 -12.55 -9.42
C TRP A 137 -4.61 -12.63 -8.00
N ARG A 138 -3.82 -13.66 -7.67
CA ARG A 138 -3.07 -13.70 -6.40
C ARG A 138 -1.88 -12.76 -6.47
N SER A 139 -1.62 -12.00 -5.40
CA SER A 139 -0.41 -11.15 -5.33
C SER A 139 0.85 -12.01 -5.44
N ASP A 140 1.84 -11.50 -6.17
CA ASP A 140 3.14 -12.16 -6.27
C ASP A 140 3.97 -11.98 -5.00
N PHE A 141 3.69 -10.95 -4.20
CA PHE A 141 4.34 -10.66 -2.92
C PHE A 141 3.88 -11.60 -1.80
N GLN A 142 4.81 -12.00 -0.94
CA GLN A 142 4.70 -13.03 0.10
C GLN A 142 3.64 -12.68 1.13
N ASP A 143 3.68 -11.46 1.65
CA ASP A 143 2.79 -10.98 2.72
C ASP A 143 2.36 -9.53 2.48
N GLN A 144 1.44 -9.03 3.31
CA GLN A 144 0.93 -7.66 3.19
C GLN A 144 2.05 -6.61 3.35
N HIS A 145 3.05 -6.89 4.17
CA HIS A 145 4.14 -5.97 4.43
C HIS A 145 5.07 -5.84 3.20
N GLU A 146 5.39 -6.93 2.51
CA GLU A 146 6.12 -6.89 1.24
C GLU A 146 5.31 -6.14 0.18
N ASN A 147 3.98 -6.35 0.12
CA ASN A 147 3.11 -5.58 -0.78
C ASN A 147 3.18 -4.07 -0.48
N VAL A 148 3.13 -3.66 0.79
CA VAL A 148 3.24 -2.24 1.18
C VAL A 148 4.60 -1.66 0.76
N ARG A 149 5.70 -2.38 0.99
CA ARG A 149 7.03 -1.90 0.55
C ARG A 149 7.13 -1.82 -0.97
N ALA A 150 6.52 -2.77 -1.69
CA ALA A 150 6.46 -2.74 -3.15
C ALA A 150 5.69 -1.51 -3.67
N VAL A 151 4.52 -1.20 -3.07
CA VAL A 151 3.78 0.03 -3.35
C VAL A 151 4.66 1.26 -3.14
N VAL A 152 5.40 1.34 -2.02
CA VAL A 152 6.33 2.45 -1.73
C VAL A 152 7.41 2.58 -2.80
N TYR A 153 7.98 1.47 -3.28
CA TYR A 153 8.97 1.49 -4.36
C TYR A 153 8.41 2.06 -5.66
N PHE A 154 7.25 1.58 -6.12
CA PHE A 154 6.64 2.12 -7.34
C PHE A 154 6.20 3.57 -7.17
N LEU A 155 5.72 3.96 -5.97
CA LEU A 155 5.42 5.35 -5.65
C LEU A 155 6.65 6.24 -5.75
N LYS A 156 7.82 5.80 -5.27
CA LYS A 156 9.08 6.53 -5.34
C LYS A 156 9.48 6.81 -6.79
N HIS A 157 9.46 5.78 -7.65
CA HIS A 157 9.79 5.91 -9.07
C HIS A 157 8.78 6.79 -9.81
N ALA A 158 7.48 6.54 -9.62
CA ALA A 158 6.42 7.33 -10.25
C ALA A 158 6.47 8.82 -9.85
N THR A 159 6.81 9.11 -8.59
CA THR A 159 6.95 10.49 -8.10
C THR A 159 8.18 11.17 -8.71
N ARG A 160 9.30 10.46 -8.82
CA ARG A 160 10.55 11.00 -9.38
C ARG A 160 10.38 11.45 -10.82
N GLU A 161 9.71 10.64 -11.64
CA GLU A 161 9.40 10.94 -13.04
C GLU A 161 8.10 11.74 -13.22
N LYS A 162 7.45 12.14 -12.11
CA LYS A 162 6.20 12.92 -12.11
C LYS A 162 5.12 12.29 -13.01
N LEU A 163 4.96 10.98 -12.91
CA LEU A 163 4.07 10.19 -13.76
C LEU A 163 2.62 10.68 -13.65
N MET A 164 2.11 11.20 -14.76
CA MET A 164 0.71 11.60 -14.97
C MET A 164 0.08 10.69 -16.02
N LEU A 165 -1.16 10.27 -15.78
CA LEU A 165 -1.87 9.30 -16.60
C LEU A 165 -3.27 9.81 -16.94
N PRO A 166 -3.73 9.63 -18.20
CA PRO A 166 -5.06 10.01 -18.63
C PRO A 166 -6.11 9.03 -18.09
N VAL A 167 -6.95 9.46 -17.15
CA VAL A 167 -8.00 8.65 -16.52
C VAL A 167 -9.37 9.24 -16.84
N TRP A 168 -10.28 8.41 -17.37
CA TRP A 168 -11.68 8.78 -17.55
C TRP A 168 -12.42 8.80 -16.21
N ILE A 169 -12.99 9.94 -15.82
CA ILE A 169 -13.77 10.07 -14.59
C ILE A 169 -15.26 10.15 -14.93
N PRO A 170 -16.05 9.07 -14.69
CA PRO A 170 -17.45 9.00 -15.11
C PRO A 170 -18.32 10.16 -14.61
N ARG A 171 -18.11 10.60 -13.36
CA ARG A 171 -18.90 11.69 -12.76
C ARG A 171 -18.76 13.02 -13.50
N PHE A 172 -17.64 13.26 -14.15
CA PHE A 172 -17.37 14.50 -14.87
C PHE A 172 -17.48 14.34 -16.38
N GLU A 173 -17.68 13.11 -16.88
CA GLU A 173 -17.68 12.79 -18.31
C GLU A 173 -16.44 13.34 -19.04
N GLU A 174 -15.28 13.27 -18.39
CA GLU A 174 -14.04 13.91 -18.84
C GLU A 174 -12.82 13.05 -18.50
N GLU A 175 -11.81 13.09 -19.39
CA GLU A 175 -10.49 12.54 -19.13
C GLU A 175 -9.63 13.54 -18.34
N ARG A 176 -9.03 13.08 -17.24
CA ARG A 176 -8.19 13.90 -16.37
C ARG A 176 -6.82 13.28 -16.20
N GLN A 177 -5.82 14.15 -16.11
CA GLN A 177 -4.46 13.73 -15.79
C GLN A 177 -4.35 13.47 -14.29
N LEU A 178 -4.23 12.20 -13.91
CA LEU A 178 -4.07 11.76 -12.53
C LEU A 178 -2.66 11.21 -12.31
N ARG A 179 -2.16 11.34 -11.09
CA ARG A 179 -0.90 10.72 -10.69
C ARG A 179 -1.11 9.22 -10.50
N PHE A 180 -0.04 8.44 -10.62
CA PHE A 180 -0.04 7.00 -10.33
C PHE A 180 -0.80 6.64 -9.04
N ILE A 181 -0.58 7.40 -7.96
CA ILE A 181 -1.18 7.18 -6.64
C ILE A 181 -2.70 7.44 -6.58
N ASP A 182 -3.23 8.24 -7.51
CA ASP A 182 -4.64 8.64 -7.54
C ASP A 182 -5.45 7.85 -8.59
N VAL A 183 -4.81 6.98 -9.39
CA VAL A 183 -5.50 6.14 -10.38
C VAL A 183 -6.50 5.21 -9.67
N PRO A 184 -7.78 5.24 -10.04
CA PRO A 184 -8.81 4.42 -9.40
C PRO A 184 -8.60 2.91 -9.55
N ILE A 185 -9.08 2.16 -8.57
CA ILE A 185 -9.12 0.70 -8.57
C ILE A 185 -10.46 0.25 -9.16
N GLU A 186 -10.44 -0.28 -10.38
CA GLU A 186 -11.64 -0.69 -11.13
C GLU A 186 -12.50 -1.69 -10.35
N SER A 187 -11.91 -2.74 -9.80
CA SER A 187 -12.60 -3.76 -9.00
C SER A 187 -13.16 -3.28 -7.65
N CYS A 188 -12.82 -2.06 -7.22
CA CYS A 188 -13.31 -1.45 -5.97
C CYS A 188 -14.16 -0.20 -6.25
N GLY A 189 -15.13 -0.35 -7.16
CA GLY A 189 -16.09 0.70 -7.50
C GLY A 189 -15.45 1.95 -8.11
N ARG A 190 -14.30 1.81 -8.78
CA ARG A 190 -13.50 2.94 -9.31
C ARG A 190 -13.17 3.99 -8.26
N SER A 191 -12.89 3.53 -7.05
CA SER A 191 -12.43 4.39 -5.96
C SER A 191 -10.92 4.58 -6.00
N SER A 192 -10.45 5.73 -5.53
CA SER A 192 -9.02 5.99 -5.33
C SER A 192 -8.42 5.04 -4.28
N PRO A 193 -7.11 4.70 -4.37
CA PRO A 193 -6.42 3.92 -3.34
C PRO A 193 -6.56 4.50 -1.93
N LEU A 194 -6.57 5.84 -1.81
CA LEU A 194 -6.78 6.53 -0.54
C LEU A 194 -8.16 6.26 0.07
N ARG A 195 -9.23 6.30 -0.74
CA ARG A 195 -10.58 5.99 -0.27
C ARG A 195 -10.67 4.54 0.20
N ILE A 196 -10.08 3.61 -0.55
CA ILE A 196 -10.10 2.19 -0.19
C ILE A 196 -9.32 1.95 1.11
N ALA A 197 -8.17 2.60 1.31
CA ALA A 197 -7.41 2.50 2.56
C ALA A 197 -8.25 2.96 3.78
N LEU A 198 -9.08 3.99 3.62
CA LEU A 198 -10.02 4.43 4.66
C LEU A 198 -11.14 3.43 4.91
N GLN A 199 -11.73 2.87 3.86
CA GLN A 199 -12.78 1.85 3.98
C GLN A 199 -12.26 0.58 4.66
N ALA A 200 -11.01 0.20 4.36
CA ALA A 200 -10.30 -0.94 4.94
C ALA A 200 -9.73 -0.68 6.34
N ASN A 201 -9.93 0.51 6.92
CA ASN A 201 -9.38 0.90 8.23
C ASN A 201 -7.85 0.73 8.31
N ALA A 202 -7.13 1.10 7.26
CA ALA A 202 -5.68 0.93 7.14
C ALA A 202 -4.93 2.26 7.36
N PRO A 203 -4.72 2.71 8.63
CA PRO A 203 -4.11 4.00 8.92
C PRO A 203 -2.66 4.12 8.43
N GLU A 204 -1.91 3.01 8.42
CA GLU A 204 -0.52 2.97 7.94
C GLU A 204 -0.45 3.24 6.44
N LEU A 205 -1.23 2.50 5.64
CA LEU A 205 -1.27 2.71 4.20
C LEU A 205 -1.84 4.09 3.86
N LEU A 206 -2.85 4.56 4.59
CA LEU A 206 -3.34 5.93 4.46
C LEU A 206 -2.24 6.96 4.68
N LEU A 207 -1.41 6.80 5.73
CA LEU A 207 -0.28 7.68 6.01
C LEU A 207 0.73 7.65 4.86
N ILE A 208 1.10 6.46 4.37
CA ILE A 208 2.00 6.31 3.22
C ILE A 208 1.44 7.04 2.00
N LEU A 209 0.17 6.81 1.67
CA LEU A 209 -0.45 7.42 0.50
C LEU A 209 -0.45 8.95 0.61
N LEU A 210 -0.83 9.50 1.77
CA LEU A 210 -0.79 10.95 2.00
C LEU A 210 0.64 11.50 1.99
N ARG A 211 1.63 10.76 2.50
CA ARG A 211 3.06 11.16 2.44
C ARG A 211 3.56 11.29 1.01
N TYR A 212 3.18 10.35 0.14
CA TYR A 212 3.42 10.41 -1.31
C TYR A 212 2.46 11.33 -2.07
N GLY A 213 1.66 12.12 -1.33
CA GLY A 213 0.90 13.21 -1.90
C GLY A 213 -0.45 12.82 -2.47
N ALA A 214 -1.02 11.66 -2.14
CA ALA A 214 -2.42 11.35 -2.48
C ALA A 214 -3.34 12.52 -2.08
N SER A 215 -4.34 12.82 -2.90
CA SER A 215 -5.24 13.94 -2.60
C SER A 215 -6.12 13.61 -1.38
N PRO A 216 -6.19 14.48 -0.34
CA PRO A 216 -7.14 14.31 0.76
C PRO A 216 -8.59 14.48 0.32
N HIS A 217 -8.80 15.01 -0.89
CA HIS A 217 -10.08 15.03 -1.61
C HIS A 217 -9.89 14.28 -2.93
N PRO A 218 -10.02 12.94 -2.94
CA PRO A 218 -9.67 12.15 -4.10
C PRO A 218 -10.46 12.54 -5.36
N PRO A 219 -9.83 12.57 -6.54
CA PRO A 219 -10.47 12.91 -7.80
C PRO A 219 -11.30 11.76 -8.40
N ASP A 220 -11.74 10.80 -7.58
CA ASP A 220 -12.50 9.61 -7.99
C ASP A 220 -14.00 9.86 -8.17
N GLY A 221 -14.45 11.10 -7.93
CA GLY A 221 -15.86 11.46 -8.05
C GLY A 221 -16.72 10.97 -6.88
N GLY A 222 -16.17 10.35 -5.84
CA GLY A 222 -16.92 9.98 -4.65
C GLY A 222 -17.33 11.16 -3.76
N THR A 223 -18.04 10.87 -2.67
CA THR A 223 -18.33 11.84 -1.61
C THR A 223 -17.07 12.18 -0.81
N SER A 224 -17.11 13.23 0.01
CA SER A 224 -15.99 13.59 0.89
C SER A 224 -15.59 12.40 1.78
N VAL A 225 -14.33 11.97 1.65
CA VAL A 225 -13.77 10.87 2.45
C VAL A 225 -13.75 11.19 3.94
N ILE A 226 -13.63 12.47 4.32
CA ILE A 226 -13.71 12.91 5.71
C ILE A 226 -15.13 12.67 6.24
N LEU A 227 -16.16 13.12 5.50
CA LEU A 227 -17.56 12.97 5.93
C LEU A 227 -17.96 11.51 6.03
N ALA A 228 -17.57 10.68 5.05
CA ALA A 228 -17.81 9.24 5.09
C ALA A 228 -17.17 8.59 6.34
N LEU A 229 -15.97 9.04 6.72
CA LEU A 229 -15.32 8.58 7.95
C LEU A 229 -16.01 9.08 9.22
N LEU A 230 -16.52 10.31 9.23
CA LEU A 230 -17.30 10.83 10.35
C LEU A 230 -18.59 10.03 10.55
N ASP A 231 -19.28 9.70 9.46
CA ASP A 231 -20.48 8.86 9.49
C ASP A 231 -20.17 7.48 10.06
N LYS A 232 -19.09 6.83 9.58
CA LYS A 232 -18.65 5.53 10.10
C LYS A 232 -18.28 5.56 11.58
N LEU A 233 -17.73 6.67 12.08
CA LEU A 233 -17.40 6.82 13.50
C LEU A 233 -18.64 6.93 14.38
N ILE A 234 -19.72 7.56 13.91
CA ILE A 234 -20.94 7.74 14.71
C ILE A 234 -21.91 6.56 14.63
N GLU A 235 -21.75 5.65 13.65
CA GLU A 235 -22.60 4.45 13.47
C GLU A 235 -22.74 3.63 14.77
N ASN A 236 -21.64 3.45 15.51
CA ASN A 236 -21.61 2.66 16.75
C ASN A 236 -21.74 3.54 18.01
N GLY A 237 -22.33 4.72 17.88
CA GLY A 237 -22.55 5.63 19.00
C GLY A 237 -21.25 6.21 19.55
N ARG A 238 -20.86 5.79 20.77
CA ARG A 238 -19.61 6.24 21.44
C ARG A 238 -18.49 5.18 21.41
N ASN A 239 -18.70 4.05 20.74
CA ASN A 239 -17.69 3.01 20.62
C ASN A 239 -16.88 3.21 19.33
N TYR A 240 -15.96 4.17 19.37
CA TYR A 240 -15.15 4.53 18.22
C TYR A 240 -14.02 3.53 18.01
N SER A 241 -13.91 2.96 16.80
CA SER A 241 -12.74 2.14 16.45
C SER A 241 -11.48 3.01 16.49
N TYR A 242 -10.45 2.49 17.14
CA TYR A 242 -9.15 3.16 17.26
C TYR A 242 -8.54 3.45 15.88
N GLU A 243 -8.62 2.49 14.97
CA GLU A 243 -8.12 2.59 13.60
C GLU A 243 -8.84 3.69 12.80
N LEU A 244 -10.16 3.81 12.95
CA LEU A 244 -10.94 4.89 12.32
C LEU A 244 -10.55 6.26 12.87
N VAL A 245 -10.35 6.37 14.19
CA VAL A 245 -9.88 7.61 14.83
C VAL A 245 -8.48 7.98 14.37
N LEU A 246 -7.58 7.01 14.22
CA LEU A 246 -6.24 7.23 13.65
C LEU A 246 -6.32 7.71 12.21
N CYS A 247 -7.13 7.05 11.37
CA CYS A 247 -7.36 7.46 9.99
C CYS A 247 -7.83 8.92 9.91
N LEU A 248 -8.78 9.28 10.78
CA LEU A 248 -9.32 10.64 10.85
C LEU A 248 -8.23 11.64 11.25
N LYS A 249 -7.46 11.35 12.31
CA LYS A 249 -6.36 12.22 12.75
C LYS A 249 -5.31 12.42 11.65
N ILE A 250 -4.95 11.37 10.91
CA ILE A 250 -4.01 11.44 9.80
C ILE A 250 -4.57 12.31 8.66
N LEU A 251 -5.83 12.10 8.28
CA LEU A 251 -6.49 12.84 7.21
C LEU A 251 -6.64 14.33 7.56
N LEU A 252 -7.04 14.64 8.79
CA LEU A 252 -7.19 16.01 9.29
C LEU A 252 -5.85 16.76 9.41
N ARG A 253 -4.70 16.07 9.38
CA ARG A 253 -3.39 16.74 9.25
C ARG A 253 -3.15 17.32 7.85
N ASN A 254 -3.91 16.87 6.85
CA ASN A 254 -3.75 17.23 5.45
C ASN A 254 -4.78 18.24 4.94
N VAL A 255 -5.74 18.64 5.76
CA VAL A 255 -6.76 19.64 5.40
C VAL A 255 -6.79 20.79 6.40
N ALA A 256 -6.92 22.02 5.93
CA ALA A 256 -7.00 23.20 6.80
C ALA A 256 -8.27 23.17 7.66
N MET A 257 -9.40 22.84 7.02
CA MET A 257 -10.74 22.77 7.62
C MET A 257 -11.52 21.63 6.96
N ILE A 258 -12.48 21.05 7.68
CA ILE A 258 -13.44 20.10 7.12
C ILE A 258 -14.44 20.87 6.26
N GLU A 259 -14.46 20.57 4.96
CA GLU A 259 -15.45 21.12 4.04
C GLU A 259 -16.81 20.45 4.27
N MET A 260 -17.82 21.27 4.53
CA MET A 260 -19.20 20.81 4.64
C MET A 260 -19.88 20.87 3.27
N PRO A 261 -20.72 19.89 2.92
CA PRO A 261 -21.34 19.81 1.59
C PRO A 261 -22.35 20.93 1.36
N PHE A 262 -22.77 21.62 2.43
CA PHE A 262 -23.66 22.76 2.38
C PHE A 262 -22.83 24.03 2.60
N LYS A 263 -23.00 25.01 1.72
CA LYS A 263 -22.51 26.38 1.88
C LYS A 263 -23.58 27.28 2.51
N PRO A 264 -23.96 27.18 3.79
CA PRO A 264 -24.47 28.38 4.45
C PRO A 264 -23.31 29.36 4.53
N LEU A 265 -23.48 30.52 3.91
CA LEU A 265 -22.56 31.65 4.05
C LEU A 265 -22.49 32.17 5.51
N LEU A 266 -23.37 31.68 6.39
CA LEU A 266 -23.50 32.10 7.77
C LEU A 266 -22.88 31.07 8.72
N TYR A 267 -21.92 31.54 9.50
CA TYR A 267 -21.18 30.79 10.53
C TYR A 267 -22.09 30.02 11.50
N GLY A 268 -23.18 30.65 11.96
CA GLY A 268 -24.11 30.06 12.94
C GLY A 268 -24.74 28.77 12.44
N SER A 269 -25.28 28.78 11.21
CA SER A 269 -25.94 27.64 10.60
C SER A 269 -24.98 26.48 10.33
N ARG A 270 -23.73 26.77 9.92
CA ARG A 270 -22.70 25.72 9.73
C ARG A 270 -22.39 25.01 11.06
N ARG A 271 -22.25 25.77 12.14
CA ARG A 271 -21.98 25.23 13.48
C ARG A 271 -23.14 24.36 13.96
N GLU A 272 -24.37 24.84 13.85
CA GLU A 272 -25.57 24.12 14.31
C GLU A 272 -25.73 22.78 13.61
N MET A 273 -25.65 22.76 12.27
CA MET A 273 -25.78 21.51 11.51
C MET A 273 -24.66 20.51 11.81
N PHE A 274 -23.41 20.97 11.95
CA PHE A 274 -22.32 20.07 12.31
C PHE A 274 -22.53 19.51 13.72
N PHE A 275 -22.97 20.35 14.66
CA PHE A 275 -23.19 19.92 16.03
C PHE A 275 -24.37 18.94 16.14
N GLU A 276 -25.43 19.13 15.36
CA GLU A 276 -26.59 18.24 15.33
C GLU A 276 -26.19 16.80 14.92
N ARG A 277 -25.35 16.66 13.88
CA ARG A 277 -24.94 15.35 13.37
C ARG A 277 -23.71 14.77 14.04
N TYR A 278 -22.67 15.59 14.25
CA TYR A 278 -21.34 15.16 14.69
C TYR A 278 -20.91 15.77 16.02
N GLY A 279 -21.82 16.45 16.75
CA GLY A 279 -21.50 17.13 18.01
C GLY A 279 -20.86 16.22 19.06
N ARG A 280 -21.15 14.92 19.05
CA ARG A 280 -20.51 13.92 19.92
C ARG A 280 -19.00 13.83 19.69
N LEU A 281 -18.55 13.86 18.44
CA LEU A 281 -17.12 13.81 18.09
C LEU A 281 -16.36 15.05 18.61
N LEU A 282 -17.04 16.19 18.75
CA LEU A 282 -16.49 17.40 19.35
C LEU A 282 -16.45 17.31 20.89
N ILE A 283 -17.53 16.82 21.50
CA ILE A 283 -17.62 16.64 22.97
C ILE A 283 -16.55 15.66 23.44
N ASP A 284 -16.37 14.56 22.71
CA ASP A 284 -15.42 13.49 23.03
C ASP A 284 -13.99 13.83 22.57
N LYS A 285 -13.75 15.06 22.04
CA LYS A 285 -12.44 15.56 21.59
C LYS A 285 -11.77 14.71 20.51
N ILE A 286 -12.55 14.02 19.69
CA ILE A 286 -12.07 13.29 18.51
C ILE A 286 -11.72 14.28 17.39
N ILE A 287 -12.53 15.33 17.25
CA ILE A 287 -12.31 16.43 16.31
C ILE A 287 -12.12 17.72 17.11
N GLY A 288 -11.14 18.52 16.72
CA GLY A 288 -10.95 19.85 17.26
C GLY A 288 -11.95 20.85 16.68
N LYS A 289 -12.51 21.72 17.53
CA LYS A 289 -13.44 22.78 17.08
C LYS A 289 -12.81 23.66 16.00
N GLU A 290 -11.50 23.87 16.08
CA GLU A 290 -10.67 24.63 15.14
C GLU A 290 -10.66 24.06 13.73
N GLN A 291 -10.98 22.79 13.53
CA GLN A 291 -11.03 22.16 12.20
C GLN A 291 -12.41 22.24 11.55
N VAL A 292 -13.43 22.74 12.26
CA VAL A 292 -14.81 22.78 11.79
C VAL A 292 -15.34 24.22 11.72
N TYR A 293 -15.26 24.94 12.84
CA TYR A 293 -15.78 26.30 12.98
C TYR A 293 -14.88 27.22 13.82
N GLY A 294 -13.77 26.74 14.38
CA GLY A 294 -12.78 27.62 14.98
C GLY A 294 -11.80 28.17 13.96
N VAL A 295 -10.69 28.70 14.46
CA VAL A 295 -9.58 29.20 13.65
C VAL A 295 -8.41 28.22 13.78
N PRO A 296 -7.99 27.54 12.69
CA PRO A 296 -6.81 26.70 12.72
C PRO A 296 -5.56 27.48 13.11
N THR A 297 -4.60 26.80 13.74
CA THR A 297 -3.32 27.44 14.05
C THR A 297 -2.59 27.84 12.78
N LEU A 298 -1.83 28.94 12.82
CA LEU A 298 -0.98 29.35 11.70
C LEU A 298 0.00 28.23 11.29
N ARG A 299 0.54 27.49 12.27
CA ARG A 299 1.40 26.32 12.02
C ARG A 299 0.70 25.27 11.14
N HIS A 300 -0.56 24.94 11.44
CA HIS A 300 -1.34 23.99 10.66
C HIS A 300 -1.67 24.49 9.25
N LEU A 301 -2.09 25.76 9.14
CA LEU A 301 -2.34 26.40 7.83
C LEU A 301 -1.08 26.39 6.95
N CYS A 302 0.08 26.72 7.52
CA CYS A 302 1.35 26.65 6.80
C CYS A 302 1.68 25.23 6.35
N ARG A 303 1.46 24.20 7.20
CA ARG A 303 1.68 22.81 6.77
C ARG A 303 0.80 22.45 5.58
N CYS A 304 -0.50 22.72 5.64
CA CYS A 304 -1.41 22.41 4.53
C CYS A 304 -0.96 23.13 3.26
N CYS A 305 -0.71 24.44 3.33
CA CYS A 305 -0.25 25.24 2.19
C CYS A 305 1.07 24.70 1.59
N ILE A 306 2.09 24.45 2.41
CA ILE A 306 3.38 23.90 1.93
C ILE A 306 3.16 22.53 1.28
N ARG A 307 2.39 21.64 1.91
CA ARG A 307 2.10 20.32 1.35
C ARG A 307 1.32 20.40 0.05
N ASP A 308 0.36 21.30 -0.08
CA ASP A 308 -0.41 21.48 -1.31
C ASP A 308 0.50 21.94 -2.46
N VAL A 309 1.38 22.92 -2.23
CA VAL A 309 2.37 23.36 -3.23
C VAL A 309 3.33 22.23 -3.61
N LEU A 310 3.87 21.47 -2.65
CA LEU A 310 4.74 20.33 -2.94
C LEU A 310 3.99 19.23 -3.69
N ARG A 311 2.71 18.99 -3.35
CA ARG A 311 1.86 18.01 -4.02
C ARG A 311 1.64 18.36 -5.49
N GLU A 312 1.28 19.61 -5.77
CA GLU A 312 1.05 20.12 -7.13
C GLU A 312 2.31 20.01 -8.01
N GLN A 313 3.50 20.07 -7.40
CA GLN A 313 4.79 19.97 -8.10
C GLN A 313 5.39 18.55 -8.12
N ASN A 314 4.67 17.53 -7.62
CA ASN A 314 5.17 16.15 -7.47
C ASN A 314 6.48 16.09 -6.65
N GLN A 315 6.52 16.81 -5.53
CA GLN A 315 7.67 16.93 -4.64
C GLN A 315 7.39 16.33 -3.25
N LEU A 316 6.34 15.53 -3.09
CA LEU A 316 6.06 14.84 -1.82
C LEU A 316 6.43 13.35 -1.93
N PRO A 317 7.13 12.76 -0.95
CA PRO A 317 7.78 13.42 0.20
C PRO A 317 9.15 14.02 -0.15
N ASN A 318 9.76 13.62 -1.28
CA ASN A 318 11.17 13.81 -1.65
C ASN A 318 11.65 15.27 -1.83
N GLY A 319 10.77 16.26 -1.76
CA GLY A 319 11.14 17.67 -1.83
C GLY A 319 11.12 18.36 -0.46
N ILE A 320 10.64 17.68 0.59
CA ILE A 320 10.56 18.26 1.95
C ILE A 320 11.96 18.45 2.54
N ASP A 321 12.85 17.49 2.32
CA ASP A 321 14.27 17.52 2.70
C ASP A 321 15.04 18.68 2.05
N THR A 322 14.66 19.09 0.84
CA THR A 322 15.24 20.26 0.14
C THR A 322 14.83 21.60 0.75
N LEU A 323 13.78 21.63 1.57
CA LEU A 323 13.37 22.83 2.29
C LEU A 323 14.39 23.14 3.38
N ARG A 324 14.93 24.36 3.37
CA ARG A 324 15.87 24.86 4.40
C ARG A 324 15.15 25.14 5.73
N LEU A 325 14.60 24.09 6.34
CA LEU A 325 13.85 24.11 7.58
C LEU A 325 14.50 23.17 8.60
N PRO A 326 14.36 23.42 9.92
CA PRO A 326 14.74 22.47 10.94
C PRO A 326 14.08 21.10 10.73
N MET A 327 14.80 20.01 11.00
CA MET A 327 14.34 18.63 10.81
C MET A 327 12.99 18.33 11.48
N ARG A 328 12.73 18.95 12.64
CA ARG A 328 11.43 18.86 13.31
C ARG A 328 10.28 19.39 12.43
N LEU A 329 10.45 20.56 11.81
CA LEU A 329 9.43 21.11 10.89
C LEU A 329 9.31 20.29 9.60
N GLN A 330 10.42 19.73 9.09
CA GLN A 330 10.37 18.80 7.97
C GLN A 330 9.53 17.56 8.31
N ARG A 331 9.75 16.91 9.46
CA ARG A 331 8.93 15.79 9.96
C ARG A 331 7.47 16.18 10.19
N TYR A 332 7.21 17.40 10.65
CA TYR A 332 5.84 17.91 10.82
C TYR A 332 5.09 18.00 9.47
N ILE A 333 5.78 18.50 8.44
CA ILE A 333 5.28 18.62 7.07
C ILE A 333 5.14 17.23 6.43
N ASP A 334 6.10 16.33 6.66
CA ASP A 334 6.10 14.95 6.15
C ASP A 334 5.13 14.01 6.90
N LEU A 335 4.38 14.51 7.88
CA LEU A 335 3.44 13.73 8.68
C LEU A 335 4.08 12.63 9.56
N THR A 336 5.41 12.60 9.67
CA THR A 336 6.17 11.61 10.45
C THR A 336 6.43 12.03 11.90
N GLU A 337 6.17 13.29 12.26
CA GLU A 337 6.06 13.63 13.69
C GLU A 337 5.00 12.74 14.37
N GLU A 338 5.44 12.07 15.44
CA GLU A 338 4.62 11.22 16.31
C GLU A 338 3.38 11.99 16.78
N LEU A 339 2.28 11.27 17.02
CA LEU A 339 1.10 11.78 17.71
C LEU A 339 1.47 12.02 19.20
N GLU A 340 2.41 12.91 19.48
CA GLU A 340 2.72 13.32 20.84
C GLU A 340 1.50 14.04 21.40
N GLY A 341 0.84 13.35 22.32
CA GLY A 341 -0.16 13.93 23.19
C GLY A 341 0.40 15.17 23.87
N VAL A 342 -0.46 16.16 24.04
CA VAL A 342 -0.23 17.25 24.96
C VAL A 342 -0.04 16.65 26.36
N GLY A 343 1.19 16.64 26.89
CA GLY A 343 1.41 16.41 28.32
C GLY A 343 2.77 15.84 28.72
N GLY A 344 3.71 16.73 29.04
CA GLY A 344 4.70 16.54 30.11
C GLY A 344 5.83 15.54 29.87
N GLN A 345 7.01 16.05 29.51
CA GLN A 345 8.25 15.42 30.00
C GLN A 345 8.27 15.62 31.53
N PRO A 346 8.34 14.56 32.36
CA PRO A 346 8.84 14.73 33.70
C PRO A 346 10.33 15.07 33.58
N GLU A 347 10.75 16.18 34.17
CA GLU A 347 12.17 16.45 34.34
C GLU A 347 12.84 15.22 35.00
N PRO A 348 13.97 14.72 34.48
CA PRO A 348 14.70 13.68 35.18
C PRO A 348 15.25 14.26 36.49
N PRO A 349 15.14 13.55 37.63
CA PRO A 349 15.68 14.02 38.90
C PRO A 349 17.20 14.20 38.77
N GLU A 350 17.71 15.35 39.21
CA GLU A 350 19.14 15.65 39.30
C GLU A 350 19.88 14.51 40.02
N GLN A 351 20.72 13.78 39.28
CA GLN A 351 21.69 12.87 39.87
C GLN A 351 23.04 13.58 40.06
N PRO A 352 23.68 13.45 41.23
CA PRO A 352 24.91 14.16 41.53
C PRO A 352 26.10 13.63 40.73
N LYS A 353 26.92 14.56 40.23
CA LYS A 353 28.14 14.32 39.43
C LYS A 353 29.05 13.24 40.03
N PRO A 354 29.56 12.27 39.25
CA PRO A 354 30.62 11.38 39.70
C PRO A 354 32.02 12.01 39.51
N LYS A 355 32.91 11.74 40.48
CA LYS A 355 34.35 12.05 40.46
C LYS A 355 35.13 11.02 39.61
N PRO A 356 36.35 11.35 39.14
CA PRO A 356 37.06 10.55 38.13
C PRO A 356 37.96 9.45 38.73
N GLY A 357 38.18 8.39 37.94
CA GLY A 357 39.07 7.24 38.21
C GLY A 357 38.25 5.95 38.30
N THR A 358 38.53 4.83 37.61
CA THR A 358 39.83 4.24 37.27
C THR A 358 39.60 3.20 36.16
N ARG A 359 40.52 3.09 35.20
CA ARG A 359 40.58 2.02 34.19
C ARG A 359 40.79 0.66 34.86
N LEU A 360 40.24 -0.41 34.27
CA LEU A 360 40.91 -1.72 34.17
C LEU A 360 40.39 -2.48 32.94
N ALA A 361 41.33 -3.05 32.20
CA ALA A 361 41.17 -3.78 30.96
C ALA A 361 41.26 -5.30 31.19
N SER A 362 40.63 -6.09 30.31
CA SER A 362 40.99 -7.45 29.85
C SER A 362 39.72 -8.07 29.23
N GLY A 363 39.65 -8.69 28.06
CA GLY A 363 40.65 -9.17 27.10
C GLY A 363 40.16 -10.49 26.49
N MET A 364 40.01 -10.53 25.14
CA MET A 364 39.97 -11.71 24.24
C MET A 364 38.74 -12.64 24.29
N GLN A 365 38.19 -13.25 23.23
CA GLN A 365 38.42 -13.42 21.76
C GLN A 365 37.06 -13.94 21.19
N ARG A 366 36.42 -13.36 20.17
CA ARG A 366 36.59 -13.46 18.69
C ARG A 366 36.47 -14.87 18.08
N MET A 367 35.42 -15.09 17.27
CA MET A 367 35.49 -15.76 15.97
C MET A 367 34.53 -15.05 14.99
N ASP A 368 35.09 -14.68 13.84
CA ASP A 368 34.51 -13.87 12.77
C ASP A 368 33.82 -14.73 11.69
N THR A 369 32.80 -14.17 11.03
CA THR A 369 32.53 -14.42 9.61
C THR A 369 32.52 -13.09 8.86
N ILE A 370 33.12 -13.14 7.68
CA ILE A 370 33.61 -12.03 6.88
C ILE A 370 32.45 -11.37 6.13
N SER A 371 32.20 -10.09 6.41
CA SER A 371 31.76 -9.11 5.41
C SER A 371 32.03 -7.72 5.98
N SER A 372 33.09 -7.08 5.50
CA SER A 372 33.36 -5.66 5.71
C SER A 372 34.22 -5.15 4.57
N ILE A 373 33.99 -3.89 4.18
CA ILE A 373 34.50 -3.13 3.02
C ILE A 373 33.45 -3.18 1.89
N THR A 374 32.59 -2.17 1.67
CA THR A 374 32.55 -0.74 2.03
C THR A 374 31.10 -0.30 2.13
N GLU A 375 30.69 0.21 3.28
CA GLU A 375 29.38 0.83 3.50
C GLU A 375 29.33 2.18 2.76
N SER A 376 28.57 2.24 1.67
CA SER A 376 28.11 3.51 1.09
C SER A 376 26.86 3.97 1.84
N GLU A 377 26.84 5.25 2.19
CA GLU A 377 25.94 5.93 3.14
C GLU A 377 24.44 6.03 2.75
N ASP A 378 23.91 5.14 1.90
CA ASP A 378 22.55 5.27 1.34
C ASP A 378 21.49 4.35 1.99
N GLU A 379 21.84 3.48 2.94
CA GLU A 379 20.88 2.54 3.55
C GLU A 379 20.16 3.04 4.83
N SER A 380 20.36 4.31 5.24
CA SER A 380 19.82 4.80 6.52
C SER A 380 18.38 5.36 6.48
N GLU A 381 17.74 5.45 5.30
CA GLU A 381 16.45 6.15 5.16
C GLU A 381 15.17 5.31 5.37
N ASN A 382 15.26 3.98 5.51
CA ASN A 382 14.08 3.10 5.52
C ASN A 382 13.55 2.65 6.90
N ARG A 383 13.98 3.27 8.00
CA ARG A 383 13.42 2.95 9.34
C ARG A 383 12.15 3.74 9.64
N VAL A 384 11.07 3.45 8.91
CA VAL A 384 9.72 3.65 9.46
C VAL A 384 9.49 2.49 10.43
N GLN A 385 9.26 2.77 11.71
CA GLN A 385 8.74 1.75 12.64
C GLN A 385 7.36 1.35 12.14
N LEU A 386 7.32 0.26 11.39
CA LEU A 386 6.10 -0.35 10.88
C LEU A 386 5.35 -0.90 12.09
N LEU A 387 4.13 -0.39 12.32
CA LEU A 387 3.22 -0.99 13.28
C LEU A 387 2.87 -2.38 12.75
N GLU A 388 2.86 -3.41 13.60
CA GLU A 388 2.53 -4.77 13.18
C GLU A 388 1.18 -4.76 12.43
N ALA A 389 1.19 -5.26 11.20
CA ALA A 389 -0.01 -5.41 10.39
C ALA A 389 -0.97 -6.37 11.13
N VAL A 390 -2.13 -5.86 11.53
CA VAL A 390 -3.21 -6.69 12.07
C VAL A 390 -3.83 -7.45 10.90
N THR A 391 -3.22 -8.57 10.51
CA THR A 391 -3.73 -9.47 9.46
C THR A 391 -4.86 -10.33 10.02
N ASP A 392 -5.98 -9.68 10.34
CA ASP A 392 -7.22 -10.38 10.63
C ASP A 392 -7.90 -10.72 9.30
N ALA A 393 -7.83 -12.01 8.94
CA ALA A 393 -8.43 -12.61 7.75
C ALA A 393 -9.89 -12.19 7.54
N GLU A 394 -10.66 -12.06 8.63
CA GLU A 394 -12.07 -11.66 8.56
C GLU A 394 -12.22 -10.17 8.23
N LYS A 395 -11.32 -9.32 8.76
CA LYS A 395 -11.30 -7.88 8.43
C LYS A 395 -10.86 -7.64 6.99
N ALA A 396 -9.88 -8.38 6.49
CA ALA A 396 -9.41 -8.28 5.10
C ALA A 396 -10.51 -8.70 4.11
N ALA A 397 -11.18 -9.83 4.35
CA ALA A 397 -12.28 -10.31 3.52
C ALA A 397 -13.51 -9.37 3.58
N ALA A 398 -13.87 -8.87 4.77
CA ALA A 398 -14.96 -7.91 4.92
C ALA A 398 -14.63 -6.56 4.27
N ALA A 399 -13.41 -6.06 4.40
CA ALA A 399 -12.97 -4.81 3.77
C ALA A 399 -12.95 -4.93 2.24
N ALA A 400 -12.45 -6.04 1.70
CA ALA A 400 -12.49 -6.35 0.28
C ALA A 400 -13.93 -6.40 -0.26
N PHE A 401 -14.83 -7.05 0.46
CA PHE A 401 -16.24 -7.14 0.10
C PHE A 401 -16.94 -5.77 0.14
N VAL A 402 -16.64 -4.94 1.15
CA VAL A 402 -17.16 -3.57 1.27
C VAL A 402 -16.60 -2.66 0.17
N ALA A 403 -15.33 -2.81 -0.21
CA ALA A 403 -14.71 -2.03 -1.27
C ALA A 403 -15.26 -2.40 -2.67
N ALA A 404 -15.68 -3.65 -2.86
CA ALA A 404 -16.22 -4.16 -4.13
C ALA A 404 -17.75 -4.03 -4.29
N SER A 405 -18.48 -3.67 -3.22
CA SER A 405 -19.96 -3.56 -3.26
C SER A 405 -20.44 -2.13 -3.05
N ASP A 406 -21.37 -1.68 -3.90
CA ASP A 406 -21.95 -0.32 -3.88
C ASP A 406 -23.04 -0.13 -2.79
N GLY A 407 -23.06 -1.00 -1.77
CA GLY A 407 -23.97 -0.96 -0.63
C GLY A 407 -24.90 -2.17 -0.49
N ALA A 408 -25.15 -2.53 0.78
CA ALA A 408 -25.93 -3.64 1.35
C ALA A 408 -25.15 -4.94 1.63
N ILE A 409 -24.62 -5.03 2.85
CA ILE A 409 -23.91 -6.19 3.41
C ILE A 409 -24.94 -7.12 4.05
N THR A 410 -25.21 -8.30 3.47
CA THR A 410 -25.91 -9.37 4.19
C THR A 410 -24.91 -10.18 5.01
N SER A 411 -25.36 -10.72 6.14
CA SER A 411 -24.53 -11.59 7.00
C SER A 411 -24.07 -12.85 6.26
N GLU A 412 -24.88 -13.39 5.33
CA GLU A 412 -24.51 -14.57 4.56
C GLU A 412 -23.37 -14.29 3.57
N ALA A 413 -23.38 -13.12 2.90
CA ALA A 413 -22.34 -12.75 1.94
C ALA A 413 -20.98 -12.54 2.64
N LYS A 414 -20.99 -11.96 3.84
CA LYS A 414 -19.80 -11.82 4.68
C LYS A 414 -19.23 -13.18 5.09
N GLN A 415 -20.08 -14.11 5.54
CA GLN A 415 -19.64 -15.45 5.92
C GLN A 415 -19.09 -16.25 4.74
N ALA A 416 -19.68 -16.12 3.55
CA ALA A 416 -19.18 -16.76 2.33
C ALA A 416 -17.80 -16.22 1.93
N ALA A 417 -17.57 -14.91 2.01
CA ALA A 417 -16.28 -14.29 1.72
C ALA A 417 -15.18 -14.74 2.72
N VAL A 418 -15.52 -14.82 4.01
CA VAL A 418 -14.61 -15.33 5.06
C VAL A 418 -14.27 -16.81 4.81
N ALA A 419 -15.27 -17.65 4.54
CA ALA A 419 -15.05 -19.07 4.27
C ALA A 419 -14.15 -19.29 3.04
N ALA A 420 -14.36 -18.51 1.98
CA ALA A 420 -13.53 -18.56 0.78
C ALA A 420 -12.08 -18.12 1.06
N TYR A 421 -11.89 -17.03 1.82
CA TYR A 421 -10.57 -16.55 2.22
C TYR A 421 -9.82 -17.59 3.07
N VAL A 422 -10.48 -18.20 4.06
CA VAL A 422 -9.90 -19.23 4.92
C VAL A 422 -9.50 -20.46 4.10
N ALA A 423 -10.32 -20.87 3.13
CA ALA A 423 -9.99 -21.98 2.24
C ALA A 423 -8.75 -21.68 1.37
N ALA A 424 -8.61 -20.45 0.85
CA ALA A 424 -7.47 -20.04 0.03
C ALA A 424 -6.19 -19.71 0.83
N SER A 425 -6.30 -19.59 2.15
CA SER A 425 -5.17 -19.36 3.07
C SER A 425 -4.56 -20.66 3.59
N ARG A 426 -5.16 -21.83 3.29
CA ARG A 426 -4.56 -23.12 3.64
C ARG A 426 -3.30 -23.34 2.79
N PRO A 427 -2.19 -23.79 3.39
CA PRO A 427 -1.04 -24.26 2.62
C PRO A 427 -1.52 -25.34 1.64
N GLU A 428 -1.08 -25.25 0.38
CA GLU A 428 -1.29 -26.32 -0.58
C GLU A 428 -0.70 -27.60 0.02
N ALA A 429 -1.49 -28.67 0.07
CA ALA A 429 -1.08 -29.93 0.66
C ALA A 429 0.17 -30.42 -0.07
N ASP A 430 1.25 -30.63 0.68
CA ASP A 430 2.48 -31.24 0.20
C ASP A 430 2.13 -32.64 -0.38
N PRO A 431 2.34 -32.90 -1.68
CA PRO A 431 1.99 -34.18 -2.29
C PRO A 431 2.75 -35.37 -1.67
N ASP A 432 3.80 -35.13 -0.89
CA ASP A 432 4.58 -36.16 -0.20
C ASP A 432 4.04 -36.56 1.19
N PHE A 433 2.99 -35.89 1.71
CA PHE A 433 2.37 -36.25 3.00
C PHE A 433 0.85 -36.40 2.92
N PRO A 434 0.30 -37.64 2.90
CA PRO A 434 -1.14 -37.83 2.97
C PRO A 434 -1.69 -37.33 4.33
N PRO A 435 -2.89 -36.74 4.36
CA PRO A 435 -3.50 -36.31 5.61
C PRO A 435 -3.74 -37.51 6.53
N LYS A 436 -3.38 -37.35 7.81
CA LYS A 436 -3.70 -38.36 8.84
C LYS A 436 -5.22 -38.54 8.92
N PRO A 437 -5.72 -39.78 9.12
CA PRO A 437 -7.15 -40.02 9.31
C PRO A 437 -7.65 -39.22 10.51
N GLN A 438 -8.77 -38.51 10.31
CA GLN A 438 -9.53 -37.91 11.39
C GLN A 438 -9.97 -39.02 12.35
N GLN A 439 -9.65 -38.89 13.64
CA GLN A 439 -10.28 -39.67 14.69
C GLN A 439 -11.70 -39.14 14.84
N ASP A 440 -12.68 -39.97 14.52
CA ASP A 440 -14.08 -39.76 14.84
C ASP A 440 -14.22 -39.86 16.38
N ASP A 441 -14.49 -38.72 17.02
CA ASP A 441 -15.01 -38.68 18.39
C ASP A 441 -16.49 -39.06 18.33
N ASP A 442 -16.78 -40.36 18.38
CA ASP A 442 -18.12 -40.89 18.67
C ASP A 442 -18.45 -40.64 20.15
N ASP A 443 -19.19 -39.54 20.41
CA ASP A 443 -19.84 -39.25 21.69
C ASP A 443 -21.08 -40.15 21.84
N ASP A 444 -20.86 -41.33 22.41
CA ASP A 444 -21.87 -42.36 22.66
C ASP A 444 -22.77 -41.94 23.84
N GLY A 445 -23.89 -41.29 23.50
CA GLY A 445 -24.96 -40.95 24.43
C GLY A 445 -25.69 -42.19 24.95
N GLY A 446 -25.27 -42.72 26.09
CA GLY A 446 -25.98 -43.72 26.88
C GLY A 446 -26.77 -43.13 28.06
N PRO A 447 -27.96 -43.65 28.40
CA PRO A 447 -28.95 -42.96 29.24
C PRO A 447 -28.68 -43.10 30.75
N ALA A 448 -29.16 -42.10 31.51
CA ALA A 448 -29.19 -42.09 32.97
C ALA A 448 -30.11 -43.19 33.55
N PRO A 449 -29.71 -43.84 34.66
CA PRO A 449 -30.63 -44.59 35.50
C PRO A 449 -31.12 -43.75 36.69
N GLU A 450 -32.40 -43.92 37.00
CA GLU A 450 -33.09 -43.35 38.15
C GLU A 450 -32.65 -43.93 39.51
N LEU A 451 -32.60 -43.02 40.49
CA LEU A 451 -33.05 -43.11 41.88
C LEU A 451 -32.56 -44.24 42.81
N SER A 452 -31.89 -43.79 43.88
CA SER A 452 -32.24 -44.14 45.26
C SER A 452 -31.99 -42.94 46.19
#